data_AF-A0A067TS33-F1
#
_entry.id   AF-A0A067TS33-F1
#
_cell.length_a   1.000
_cell.length_b   1.000
_cell.length_c   1.000
_cell.angle_alpha   90.00
_cell.angle_beta   90.00
_cell.angle_gamma   90.00
#
_symmetry.space_group_name_H-M   'P 1'
#
loop_
_entity.id
_entity.type
_entity.pdbx_description
1 polymer ?
#
loop_
_entity_poly.entity_id
_entity_poly.type
_entity_poly.pdbx_seq_one_letter_code
_entity_poly.pdbx_strand_id
1 'polypeptide(L)'
;MTGSPSCGAFLLSGTLPHSARHLSTSSALRNESLSSKKTHQEATEGHRQEMPGSSSSESSPLTKPSAISTVPDMVRGDWVLFHPVYSPEELKAVQVLHRDRKTISDKLAFGLVKFARTMFDFVSRYKHVEKPPAPGMTIDELRKGGYLLSEKQWLDRILFLESIAGVPGMVAATLRHLTSLRLMRRDSGWIHTCLEEAENERMHLMTFMTLRQPSLFFRLIILGAQGVFYNFFFLSYLLSPRASHRFVAYLEEEAVLTYTRCIADLEAGNIPEWTNLPAPEISIDYWRLHPDAKLLDVLYAVRSDETTHRFVNHSLANLNPATDVNPFALREPDMHVKGTKIEFERSESEQYVRQSHEIMQQNARQALAQKPQGPGL
;
A
#
# COMPACT_ATOMS: atom_id res chain seq x y z
N MET A 1 86.26 -22.69 -26.67
CA MET A 1 86.55 -21.24 -26.61
C MET A 1 85.20 -20.54 -26.49
N THR A 2 84.75 -20.27 -25.26
CA THR A 2 84.63 -18.91 -24.64
C THR A 2 83.51 -18.07 -25.30
N GLY A 3 82.42 -17.66 -24.65
CA GLY A 3 82.02 -17.69 -23.24
C GLY A 3 80.58 -17.17 -23.05
N SER A 4 80.10 -17.27 -21.81
CA SER A 4 78.96 -16.55 -21.19
C SER A 4 79.53 -15.44 -20.26
N PRO A 5 78.78 -14.56 -19.56
CA PRO A 5 77.33 -14.23 -19.52
C PRO A 5 77.02 -12.70 -19.42
N SER A 6 75.74 -12.29 -19.26
CA SER A 6 75.22 -11.15 -18.42
C SER A 6 73.87 -10.64 -18.98
N CYS A 7 72.72 -10.86 -18.32
CA CYS A 7 72.11 -10.15 -17.17
C CYS A 7 71.44 -8.80 -17.53
N GLY A 8 70.12 -8.73 -17.28
CA GLY A 8 69.29 -7.52 -17.45
C GLY A 8 67.82 -7.78 -17.11
N ALA A 9 67.51 -7.83 -15.82
CA ALA A 9 66.13 -7.87 -15.30
C ALA A 9 65.48 -6.47 -15.37
N PHE A 10 64.26 -6.37 -15.89
CA PHE A 10 63.43 -5.18 -15.75
C PHE A 10 62.32 -5.45 -14.74
N LEU A 11 62.48 -4.89 -13.54
CA LEU A 11 61.43 -4.70 -12.55
C LEU A 11 60.65 -3.44 -12.91
N LEU A 12 59.34 -3.55 -13.13
CA LEU A 12 58.44 -2.39 -13.14
C LEU A 12 57.66 -2.37 -11.82
N SER A 13 58.17 -1.55 -10.90
CA SER A 13 57.49 -1.09 -9.70
C SER A 13 56.67 0.16 -10.08
N GLY A 14 55.37 0.16 -9.80
CA GLY A 14 54.46 1.26 -10.14
C GLY A 14 53.43 1.48 -9.05
N THR A 15 53.76 2.40 -8.14
CA THR A 15 52.93 2.92 -7.05
C THR A 15 51.71 3.69 -7.58
N LEU A 16 50.52 3.40 -7.05
CA LEU A 16 49.28 4.17 -7.26
C LEU A 16 49.25 5.39 -6.33
N PRO A 17 48.99 6.62 -6.83
CA PRO A 17 48.63 7.73 -5.96
C PRO A 17 47.10 7.86 -5.86
N HIS A 18 46.61 7.93 -4.62
CA HIS A 18 45.28 8.46 -4.29
C HIS A 18 45.17 9.92 -4.71
N SER A 19 44.10 10.29 -5.40
CA SER A 19 43.73 11.68 -5.64
C SER A 19 42.26 11.88 -5.31
N ALA A 20 42.01 12.44 -4.12
CA ALA A 20 40.73 12.99 -3.72
C ALA A 20 40.42 14.23 -4.57
N ARG A 21 39.24 14.28 -5.21
CA ARG A 21 38.77 15.48 -5.89
C ARG A 21 37.60 16.09 -5.12
N HIS A 22 37.89 17.26 -4.55
CA HIS A 22 36.96 18.22 -4.01
C HIS A 22 35.98 18.71 -5.08
N LEU A 23 34.71 18.89 -4.67
CA LEU A 23 33.70 19.62 -5.43
C LEU A 23 34.02 21.11 -5.39
N SER A 24 34.37 21.69 -6.54
CA SER A 24 34.54 23.13 -6.73
C SER A 24 33.27 23.71 -7.35
N THR A 25 32.66 24.66 -6.65
CA THR A 25 31.58 25.51 -7.15
C THR A 25 32.19 26.60 -8.05
N SER A 26 31.86 26.61 -9.34
CA SER A 26 32.10 27.76 -10.21
C SER A 26 30.78 28.37 -10.66
N SER A 27 30.58 29.62 -10.24
CA SER A 27 29.69 30.58 -10.85
C SER A 27 30.31 31.07 -12.16
N ALA A 28 29.58 30.93 -13.28
CA ALA A 28 29.91 31.69 -14.49
C ALA A 28 28.70 31.82 -15.43
N LEU A 29 28.30 33.08 -15.58
CA LEU A 29 27.99 33.74 -16.85
C LEU A 29 26.69 33.37 -17.59
N ARG A 30 25.76 34.33 -17.49
CA ARG A 30 24.73 34.64 -18.49
C ARG A 30 25.33 34.61 -19.90
N ASN A 31 24.67 33.89 -20.80
CA ASN A 31 24.65 34.26 -22.20
C ASN A 31 23.21 34.26 -22.70
N GLU A 32 22.76 35.46 -23.05
CA GLU A 32 21.55 35.75 -23.79
C GLU A 32 21.66 35.22 -25.22
N SER A 33 20.56 34.68 -25.74
CA SER A 33 20.18 34.64 -27.17
C SER A 33 19.52 33.30 -27.51
N LEU A 34 18.21 33.18 -27.26
CA LEU A 34 17.32 32.41 -28.13
C LEU A 34 15.94 33.08 -28.12
N SER A 35 15.65 33.75 -29.22
CA SER A 35 14.41 34.44 -29.54
C SER A 35 13.22 33.49 -29.50
N SER A 36 12.28 33.74 -28.58
CA SER A 36 10.93 33.15 -28.61
C SER A 36 9.96 34.20 -29.15
N LYS A 37 9.40 33.94 -30.33
CA LYS A 37 8.27 34.70 -30.89
C LYS A 37 7.14 34.81 -29.86
N LYS A 38 6.63 36.02 -29.67
CA LYS A 38 5.34 36.27 -29.00
C LYS A 38 4.22 35.64 -29.82
N THR A 39 3.38 34.85 -29.16
CA THR A 39 1.98 34.71 -29.56
C THR A 39 1.13 35.27 -28.42
N HIS A 40 0.23 36.18 -28.80
CA HIS A 40 -0.67 37.00 -28.00
C HIS A 40 -1.39 36.20 -26.90
N GLN A 41 -1.41 36.67 -25.63
CA GLN A 41 -2.31 37.70 -25.08
C GLN A 41 -3.78 37.36 -25.26
N GLU A 42 -4.40 36.84 -24.19
CA GLU A 42 -5.63 37.40 -23.63
C GLU A 42 -5.86 36.90 -22.20
N ALA A 43 -6.52 37.75 -21.41
CA ALA A 43 -6.91 37.60 -20.00
C ALA A 43 -5.82 37.80 -18.92
N THR A 44 -5.38 39.04 -18.74
CA THR A 44 -5.13 39.57 -17.39
C THR A 44 -5.78 40.94 -17.25
N GLU A 45 -6.97 40.98 -16.66
CA GLU A 45 -7.41 42.16 -15.91
C GLU A 45 -6.99 41.96 -14.46
N GLY A 46 -6.11 42.82 -13.99
CA GLY A 46 -5.66 42.85 -12.61
C GLY A 46 -6.74 43.39 -11.69
N HIS A 47 -6.85 42.78 -10.52
CA HIS A 47 -7.21 43.52 -9.32
C HIS A 47 -6.05 43.50 -8.34
N ARG A 48 -5.65 44.72 -8.01
CA ARG A 48 -4.53 45.14 -7.16
C ARG A 48 -4.82 44.71 -5.73
N GLN A 49 -3.99 43.86 -5.14
CA GLN A 49 -4.08 43.56 -3.70
C GLN A 49 -3.27 44.61 -2.93
N GLU A 50 -3.98 45.54 -2.30
CA GLU A 50 -3.46 46.37 -1.23
C GLU A 50 -3.18 45.49 0.00
N MET A 51 -2.02 45.69 0.62
CA MET A 51 -1.68 45.10 1.92
C MET A 51 -2.03 46.11 3.03
N PRO A 52 -2.86 45.73 4.01
CA PRO A 52 -2.82 46.33 5.33
C PRO A 52 -2.20 45.37 6.35
N GLY A 53 -1.34 45.93 7.19
CA GLY A 53 -0.58 45.20 8.18
C GLY A 53 -1.34 44.77 9.45
N SER A 54 -0.68 43.84 10.14
CA SER A 54 -0.69 43.51 11.58
C SER A 54 -2.01 43.25 12.32
N SER A 55 -1.97 42.13 13.06
CA SER A 55 -2.75 41.73 14.24
C SER A 55 -4.09 41.03 14.01
N SER A 56 -4.02 39.71 13.87
CA SER A 56 -4.83 38.75 14.64
C SER A 56 -4.36 37.34 14.29
N SER A 57 -4.13 36.51 15.31
CA SER A 57 -3.80 35.10 15.16
C SER A 57 -5.08 34.30 14.85
N GLU A 58 -5.75 34.59 13.73
CA GLU A 58 -6.82 33.74 13.26
C GLU A 58 -6.22 32.53 12.55
N SER A 59 -6.32 31.37 13.20
CA SER A 59 -6.00 30.09 12.58
C SER A 59 -6.89 29.90 11.37
N SER A 60 -6.27 29.80 10.18
CA SER A 60 -6.98 29.47 8.94
C SER A 60 -7.87 28.23 9.15
N PRO A 61 -9.15 28.28 8.73
CA PRO A 61 -10.06 27.14 8.83
C PRO A 61 -9.63 25.95 7.97
N LEU A 62 -8.65 26.14 7.09
CA LEU A 62 -8.22 25.11 6.14
C LEU A 62 -7.32 24.03 6.74
N THR A 63 -6.61 24.25 7.86
CA THR A 63 -5.83 23.17 8.49
C THR A 63 -5.21 23.58 9.82
N LYS A 64 -5.29 22.69 10.82
CA LYS A 64 -4.26 22.57 11.86
C LYS A 64 -3.33 21.42 11.46
N PRO A 65 -2.00 21.51 11.68
CA PRO A 65 -1.08 20.39 11.48
C PRO A 65 -1.22 19.35 12.61
N SER A 66 -2.39 18.73 12.70
CA SER A 66 -2.62 17.46 13.40
C SER A 66 -2.95 16.41 12.35
N ALA A 67 -2.54 15.16 12.57
CA ALA A 67 -2.70 14.05 11.62
C ALA A 67 -4.17 13.71 11.26
N ILE A 68 -5.13 14.44 11.86
CA ILE A 68 -6.55 14.38 11.54
C ILE A 68 -7.00 15.85 11.50
N SER A 69 -7.38 16.33 10.32
CA SER A 69 -8.00 17.64 10.13
C SER A 69 -9.48 17.50 10.49
N THR A 70 -9.91 18.12 11.58
CA THR A 70 -11.31 18.15 12.04
C THR A 70 -12.02 19.38 11.48
N VAL A 71 -12.19 19.46 10.17
CA VAL A 71 -13.17 20.38 9.57
C VAL A 71 -14.48 19.59 9.42
N PRO A 72 -15.60 20.03 10.03
CA PRO A 72 -16.85 19.27 10.03
C PRO A 72 -17.68 19.53 8.77
N ASP A 73 -17.87 18.46 8.00
CA ASP A 73 -19.12 17.92 7.44
C ASP A 73 -18.72 17.06 6.24
N MET A 74 -18.44 15.78 6.51
CA MET A 74 -18.54 14.65 5.58
C MET A 74 -18.04 14.96 4.14
N VAL A 75 -16.74 14.78 3.91
CA VAL A 75 -16.14 14.93 2.58
C VAL A 75 -16.57 13.75 1.69
N ARG A 76 -17.78 13.85 1.13
CA ARG A 76 -18.27 13.00 0.04
C ARG A 76 -17.83 13.61 -1.28
N GLY A 77 -16.70 13.19 -1.82
CA GLY A 77 -16.23 13.65 -3.13
C GLY A 77 -15.53 12.56 -3.93
N ASP A 78 -15.75 12.57 -5.24
CA ASP A 78 -15.14 11.69 -6.26
C ASP A 78 -13.62 11.91 -6.45
N TRP A 79 -12.96 12.61 -5.52
CA TRP A 79 -11.52 12.94 -5.55
C TRP A 79 -10.68 12.01 -4.67
N VAL A 80 -11.31 11.15 -3.89
CA VAL A 80 -10.64 10.05 -3.17
C VAL A 80 -10.57 8.86 -4.13
N LEU A 81 -9.44 8.13 -4.21
CA LEU A 81 -9.38 6.91 -5.02
C LEU A 81 -10.48 5.94 -4.55
N PHE A 82 -10.89 5.04 -5.44
CA PHE A 82 -11.95 4.05 -5.26
C PHE A 82 -12.06 3.52 -3.81
N HIS A 83 -13.30 3.38 -3.33
CA HIS A 83 -13.56 2.88 -1.99
C HIS A 83 -14.38 1.59 -2.11
N PRO A 84 -13.94 0.49 -1.49
CA PRO A 84 -14.70 -0.74 -1.54
C PRO A 84 -15.96 -0.62 -0.69
N VAL A 85 -17.07 -1.12 -1.23
CA VAL A 85 -18.34 -1.24 -0.53
C VAL A 85 -18.70 -2.71 -0.50
N TYR A 86 -18.77 -3.29 0.70
CA TYR A 86 -19.01 -4.72 0.89
C TYR A 86 -20.44 -4.97 1.36
N SER A 87 -21.07 -5.98 0.76
CA SER A 87 -22.29 -6.55 1.34
C SER A 87 -21.97 -7.40 2.59
N PRO A 88 -22.92 -7.58 3.52
CA PRO A 88 -22.73 -8.45 4.69
C PRO A 88 -22.34 -9.90 4.33
N GLU A 89 -22.84 -10.40 3.20
CA GLU A 89 -22.53 -11.73 2.69
C GLU A 89 -21.08 -11.83 2.21
N GLU A 90 -20.58 -10.77 1.56
CA GLU A 90 -19.18 -10.68 1.10
C GLU A 90 -18.19 -10.66 2.26
N LEU A 91 -18.47 -9.89 3.31
CA LEU A 91 -17.60 -9.81 4.50
C LEU A 91 -17.39 -11.18 5.18
N LYS A 92 -18.39 -12.06 5.09
CA LYS A 92 -18.37 -13.43 5.64
C LYS A 92 -17.77 -14.47 4.71
N ALA A 93 -17.60 -14.16 3.42
CA ALA A 93 -17.04 -15.08 2.43
C ALA A 93 -15.51 -15.25 2.56
N VAL A 94 -14.84 -14.35 3.29
CA VAL A 94 -13.38 -14.34 3.45
C VAL A 94 -12.88 -15.57 4.22
N GLN A 95 -11.96 -16.31 3.59
CA GLN A 95 -11.23 -17.41 4.20
C GLN A 95 -9.74 -17.08 4.36
N VAL A 96 -9.12 -17.67 5.38
CA VAL A 96 -7.66 -17.69 5.50
C VAL A 96 -7.13 -18.75 4.53
N LEU A 97 -6.48 -18.29 3.46
CA LEU A 97 -5.91 -19.12 2.41
C LEU A 97 -4.39 -19.00 2.42
N HIS A 98 -3.73 -20.07 1.98
CA HIS A 98 -2.28 -20.10 1.81
C HIS A 98 -1.93 -20.54 0.39
N ARG A 99 -0.97 -19.87 -0.22
CA ARG A 99 -0.41 -20.31 -1.51
C ARG A 99 0.86 -21.14 -1.34
N ASP A 100 0.90 -22.29 -2.02
CA ASP A 100 2.11 -23.10 -2.13
C ASP A 100 3.29 -22.37 -2.80
N ARG A 101 4.52 -22.62 -2.31
CA ARG A 101 5.75 -21.97 -2.79
C ARG A 101 6.35 -22.71 -3.99
N LYS A 102 5.90 -22.37 -5.20
CA LYS A 102 6.26 -23.05 -6.46
C LYS A 102 7.71 -22.78 -6.89
N THR A 103 8.17 -21.53 -6.75
CA THR A 103 9.50 -21.10 -7.25
C THR A 103 10.51 -20.85 -6.12
N ILE A 104 11.79 -20.70 -6.47
CA ILE A 104 12.83 -20.29 -5.50
C ILE A 104 12.52 -18.89 -4.94
N SER A 105 12.08 -17.96 -5.79
CA SER A 105 11.65 -16.63 -5.33
C SER A 105 10.44 -16.71 -4.40
N ASP A 106 9.49 -17.60 -4.64
CA ASP A 106 8.35 -17.80 -3.73
C ASP A 106 8.83 -18.31 -2.36
N LYS A 107 9.79 -19.25 -2.34
CA LYS A 107 10.35 -19.77 -1.09
C LYS A 107 11.10 -18.68 -0.30
N LEU A 108 11.85 -17.83 -1.00
CA LEU A 108 12.56 -16.70 -0.40
C LEU A 108 11.57 -15.66 0.14
N ALA A 109 10.60 -15.24 -0.67
CA ALA A 109 9.57 -14.28 -0.28
C ALA A 109 8.80 -14.75 0.96
N PHE A 110 8.30 -15.99 0.95
CA PHE A 110 7.63 -16.59 2.10
C PHE A 110 8.55 -16.67 3.33
N GLY A 111 9.81 -17.10 3.14
CA GLY A 111 10.78 -17.19 4.22
C GLY A 111 11.04 -15.84 4.90
N LEU A 112 11.16 -14.77 4.11
CA LEU A 112 11.32 -13.40 4.62
C LEU A 112 10.08 -12.94 5.41
N VAL A 113 8.87 -13.20 4.90
CA VAL A 113 7.63 -12.87 5.60
C VAL A 113 7.52 -13.63 6.92
N LYS A 114 7.75 -14.95 6.92
CA LYS A 114 7.71 -15.74 8.17
C LYS A 114 8.77 -15.32 9.15
N PHE A 115 9.97 -14.96 8.69
CA PHE A 115 11.03 -14.42 9.53
C PHE A 115 10.60 -13.08 10.16
N ALA A 116 10.11 -12.14 9.35
CA ALA A 116 9.64 -10.85 9.82
C ALA A 116 8.49 -11.00 10.82
N ARG A 117 7.51 -11.87 10.53
CA ARG A 117 6.40 -12.20 11.42
C ARG A 117 6.90 -12.75 12.76
N THR A 118 7.82 -13.72 12.73
CA THR A 118 8.38 -14.33 13.93
C THR A 118 9.13 -13.31 14.78
N MET A 119 9.94 -12.46 14.16
CA MET A 119 10.66 -11.39 14.85
C MET A 119 9.69 -10.36 15.45
N PHE A 120 8.68 -9.94 14.70
CA PHE A 120 7.69 -8.98 15.16
C PHE A 120 6.87 -9.53 16.33
N ASP A 121 6.38 -10.76 16.23
CA ASP A 121 5.62 -11.43 17.29
C ASP A 121 6.48 -11.65 18.55
N PHE A 122 7.77 -11.98 18.39
CA PHE A 122 8.71 -12.07 19.51
C PHE A 122 8.90 -10.71 20.22
N VAL A 123 9.17 -9.65 19.47
CA VAL A 123 9.39 -8.30 20.02
C VAL A 123 8.12 -7.72 20.66
N SER A 124 6.97 -7.93 20.03
CA SER A 124 5.65 -7.51 20.54
C SER A 124 5.11 -8.44 21.65
N ARG A 125 5.79 -9.56 21.91
CA ARG A 125 5.40 -10.60 22.88
C ARG A 125 4.04 -11.24 22.60
N TYR A 126 3.68 -11.37 21.33
CA TYR A 126 2.45 -12.03 20.91
C TYR A 126 2.73 -13.51 20.62
N LYS A 127 2.05 -14.41 21.34
CA LYS A 127 2.28 -15.87 21.24
C LYS A 127 1.08 -16.64 20.69
N HIS A 128 0.05 -15.95 20.21
CA HIS A 128 -1.27 -16.47 19.79
C HIS A 128 -1.45 -17.99 19.89
N VAL A 129 -2.36 -18.42 20.75
CA VAL A 129 -2.69 -19.84 20.94
C VAL A 129 -4.16 -20.07 20.59
N GLU A 130 -4.46 -21.18 19.92
CA GLU A 130 -5.85 -21.55 19.60
C GLU A 130 -6.67 -21.88 20.84
N LYS A 131 -6.00 -22.36 21.90
CA LYS A 131 -6.62 -22.69 23.18
C LYS A 131 -5.78 -22.15 24.33
N PRO A 132 -6.42 -21.66 25.41
CA PRO A 132 -5.72 -21.31 26.63
C PRO A 132 -4.81 -22.45 27.12
N PRO A 133 -3.62 -22.16 27.64
CA PRO A 133 -2.71 -23.18 28.15
C PRO A 133 -3.26 -23.90 29.39
N ALA A 134 -4.19 -23.27 30.12
CA ALA A 134 -4.92 -23.87 31.21
C ALA A 134 -6.41 -23.47 31.15
N PRO A 135 -7.34 -24.38 31.48
CA PRO A 135 -8.76 -24.06 31.55
C PRO A 135 -9.05 -23.08 32.70
N GLY A 136 -9.96 -22.13 32.47
CA GLY A 136 -10.42 -21.18 33.50
C GLY A 136 -9.51 -19.97 33.74
N MET A 137 -8.46 -19.77 32.93
CA MET A 137 -7.66 -18.54 33.00
C MET A 137 -8.50 -17.31 32.67
N THR A 138 -8.28 -16.25 33.43
CA THR A 138 -8.90 -14.94 33.21
C THR A 138 -8.28 -14.22 32.01
N ILE A 139 -9.00 -13.25 31.44
CA ILE A 139 -8.49 -12.41 30.34
C ILE A 139 -7.16 -11.74 30.72
N ASP A 140 -7.03 -11.26 31.96
CA ASP A 140 -5.82 -10.58 32.44
C ASP A 140 -4.60 -11.52 32.52
N GLU A 141 -4.80 -12.76 32.97
CA GLU A 141 -3.75 -13.78 32.98
C GLU A 141 -3.29 -14.14 31.56
N LEU A 142 -4.25 -14.27 30.63
CA LEU A 142 -3.95 -14.54 29.22
C LEU A 142 -3.20 -13.38 28.56
N ARG A 143 -3.58 -12.13 28.87
CA ARG A 143 -2.90 -10.92 28.40
C ARG A 143 -1.48 -10.83 28.95
N LYS A 144 -1.30 -11.08 30.26
CA LYS A 144 0.03 -11.10 30.90
C LYS A 144 0.94 -12.19 30.32
N GLY A 145 0.36 -13.32 29.91
CA GLY A 145 1.07 -14.41 29.24
C GLY A 145 1.42 -14.14 27.77
N GLY A 146 0.85 -13.10 27.15
CA GLY A 146 0.99 -12.80 25.72
C GLY A 146 0.13 -13.67 24.80
N TYR A 147 -0.85 -14.38 25.37
CA TYR A 147 -1.76 -15.27 24.65
C TYR A 147 -2.94 -14.50 24.04
N LEU A 148 -3.39 -13.45 24.73
CA LEU A 148 -4.34 -12.46 24.23
C LEU A 148 -3.67 -11.09 24.20
N LEU A 149 -4.08 -10.24 23.26
CA LEU A 149 -3.67 -8.85 23.23
C LEU A 149 -4.77 -7.99 23.85
N SER A 150 -4.37 -6.98 24.62
CA SER A 150 -5.28 -5.89 25.00
C SER A 150 -5.59 -5.01 23.78
N GLU A 151 -6.65 -4.21 23.86
CA GLU A 151 -7.00 -3.19 22.85
C GLU A 151 -5.79 -2.35 22.41
N LYS A 152 -4.97 -1.92 23.37
CA LYS A 152 -3.80 -1.09 23.15
C LYS A 152 -2.74 -1.84 22.35
N GLN A 153 -2.52 -3.12 22.67
CA GLN A 153 -1.54 -3.94 21.97
C GLN A 153 -2.00 -4.31 20.56
N TRP A 154 -3.30 -4.53 20.35
CA TRP A 154 -3.87 -4.67 19.01
C TRP A 154 -3.67 -3.41 18.19
N LEU A 155 -3.99 -2.23 18.74
CA LEU A 155 -3.78 -0.95 18.05
C LEU A 155 -2.30 -0.67 17.80
N ASP A 156 -1.41 -0.90 18.77
CA ASP A 156 0.05 -0.76 18.55
C ASP A 156 0.54 -1.69 17.43
N ARG A 157 0.03 -2.92 17.34
CA ARG A 157 0.34 -3.85 16.26
C ARG A 157 -0.15 -3.34 14.90
N ILE A 158 -1.45 -3.00 14.83
CA ILE A 158 -2.08 -2.54 13.58
C ILE A 158 -1.40 -1.27 13.10
N LEU A 159 -1.33 -0.23 13.93
CA LEU A 159 -0.68 1.05 13.58
C LEU A 159 0.76 0.89 13.08
N PHE A 160 1.52 -0.06 13.65
CA PHE A 160 2.87 -0.34 13.17
C PHE A 160 2.84 -0.97 11.79
N LEU A 161 2.07 -2.04 11.60
CA LEU A 161 2.06 -2.81 10.34
C LEU A 161 1.45 -2.00 9.19
N GLU A 162 0.33 -1.30 9.42
CA GLU A 162 -0.32 -0.44 8.40
C GLU A 162 0.60 0.71 7.95
N SER A 163 1.47 1.21 8.84
CA SER A 163 2.46 2.23 8.47
C SER A 163 3.53 1.72 7.50
N ILE A 164 3.69 0.41 7.38
CA ILE A 164 4.62 -0.26 6.47
C ILE A 164 3.87 -0.82 5.25
N ALA A 165 2.63 -1.28 5.42
CA ALA A 165 1.80 -1.89 4.37
C ALA A 165 1.50 -0.94 3.20
N GLY A 166 1.37 0.37 3.44
CA GLY A 166 1.19 1.34 2.34
C GLY A 166 2.43 1.62 1.46
N VAL A 167 3.60 1.06 1.81
CA VAL A 167 4.86 1.32 1.08
C VAL A 167 4.99 0.55 -0.25
N PRO A 168 4.73 -0.77 -0.31
CA PRO A 168 4.92 -1.57 -1.51
C PRO A 168 4.15 -1.08 -2.73
N GLY A 169 2.85 -0.83 -2.59
CA GLY A 169 2.00 -0.30 -3.67
C GLY A 169 2.53 1.03 -4.22
N MET A 170 2.93 1.95 -3.33
CA MET A 170 3.47 3.26 -3.72
C MET A 170 4.79 3.15 -4.49
N VAL A 171 5.70 2.27 -4.04
CA VAL A 171 6.97 2.00 -4.72
C VAL A 171 6.73 1.36 -6.09
N ALA A 172 5.86 0.35 -6.16
CA ALA A 172 5.51 -0.32 -7.40
C ALA A 172 4.91 0.67 -8.41
N ALA A 173 3.93 1.47 -7.98
CA ALA A 173 3.32 2.51 -8.78
C ALA A 173 4.34 3.52 -9.30
N THR A 174 5.21 4.04 -8.43
CA THR A 174 6.24 5.03 -8.79
C THR A 174 7.20 4.47 -9.84
N LEU A 175 7.72 3.25 -9.63
CA LEU A 175 8.66 2.62 -10.55
C LEU A 175 8.00 2.32 -11.91
N ARG A 176 6.76 1.85 -11.90
CA ARG A 176 5.99 1.61 -13.13
C ARG A 176 5.65 2.91 -13.85
N HIS A 177 5.24 3.95 -13.14
CA HIS A 177 4.95 5.28 -13.66
C HIS A 177 6.16 5.87 -14.38
N LEU A 178 7.32 5.93 -13.71
CA LEU A 178 8.55 6.40 -14.32
C LEU A 178 9.00 5.52 -15.51
N THR A 179 8.61 4.24 -15.52
CA THR A 179 8.88 3.32 -16.66
C THR A 179 8.02 3.66 -17.85
N SER A 180 6.73 3.86 -17.64
CA SER A 180 5.79 4.30 -18.67
C SER A 180 6.24 5.62 -19.31
N LEU A 181 6.64 6.60 -18.48
CA LEU A 181 7.12 7.90 -18.95
C LEU A 181 8.41 7.77 -19.79
N ARG A 182 9.46 7.13 -19.26
CA ARG A 182 10.76 7.09 -19.96
C ARG A 182 10.75 6.23 -21.22
N LEU A 183 9.85 5.25 -21.29
CA LEU A 183 9.70 4.39 -22.47
C LEU A 183 8.59 4.87 -23.42
N MET A 184 7.81 5.89 -23.04
CA MET A 184 6.66 6.40 -23.78
C MET A 184 5.63 5.29 -24.12
N ARG A 185 5.28 4.47 -23.14
CA ARG A 185 4.38 3.30 -23.30
C ARG A 185 3.22 3.35 -22.33
N ARG A 186 2.08 2.75 -22.72
CA ARG A 186 0.98 2.51 -21.78
C ARG A 186 1.41 1.52 -20.70
N ASP A 187 0.95 1.75 -19.49
CA ASP A 187 1.20 0.87 -18.33
C ASP A 187 0.21 -0.31 -18.26
N SER A 188 -0.96 -0.18 -18.89
CA SER A 188 -2.03 -1.19 -18.89
C SER A 188 -2.67 -1.44 -17.53
N GLY A 189 -2.84 -0.37 -16.74
CA GLY A 189 -3.70 -0.32 -15.57
C GLY A 189 -3.08 -0.81 -14.26
N TRP A 190 -1.77 -1.01 -14.20
CA TRP A 190 -1.07 -1.47 -13.00
C TRP A 190 -0.81 -0.33 -12.00
N ILE A 191 -0.42 0.86 -12.50
CA ILE A 191 -0.10 2.03 -11.66
C ILE A 191 -1.29 2.39 -10.78
N HIS A 192 -2.49 2.43 -11.36
CA HIS A 192 -3.71 2.79 -10.64
C HIS A 192 -3.98 1.82 -9.49
N THR A 193 -4.04 0.52 -9.77
CA THR A 193 -4.24 -0.52 -8.75
C THR A 193 -3.18 -0.49 -7.65
N CYS A 194 -1.91 -0.24 -7.98
CA CYS A 194 -0.86 -0.13 -6.98
C CYS A 194 -0.99 1.14 -6.11
N LEU A 195 -1.50 2.25 -6.66
CA LEU A 195 -1.79 3.47 -5.90
C LEU A 195 -3.03 3.31 -5.03
N GLU A 196 -4.07 2.62 -5.54
CA GLU A 196 -5.29 2.30 -4.80
C GLU A 196 -4.96 1.44 -3.57
N GLU A 197 -4.17 0.39 -3.73
CA GLU A 197 -3.67 -0.43 -2.61
C GLU A 197 -2.93 0.44 -1.58
N ALA A 198 -1.97 1.27 -2.03
CA ALA A 198 -1.21 2.13 -1.12
C ALA A 198 -2.09 3.16 -0.37
N GLU A 199 -3.12 3.71 -1.02
CA GLU A 199 -4.08 4.59 -0.36
C GLU A 199 -4.98 3.81 0.62
N ASN A 200 -5.46 2.63 0.23
CA ASN A 200 -6.30 1.80 1.08
C ASN A 200 -5.61 1.43 2.40
N GLU A 201 -4.36 0.97 2.34
CA GLU A 201 -3.51 0.71 3.52
C GLU A 201 -3.29 1.97 4.37
N ARG A 202 -3.13 3.14 3.73
CA ARG A 202 -3.04 4.41 4.44
C ARG A 202 -4.36 4.73 5.15
N MET A 203 -5.51 4.38 4.58
CA MET A 203 -6.82 4.57 5.19
C MET A 203 -7.06 3.61 6.37
N HIS A 204 -6.49 2.40 6.36
CA HIS A 204 -6.40 1.55 7.55
C HIS A 204 -5.68 2.30 8.68
N LEU A 205 -4.45 2.77 8.41
CA LEU A 205 -3.65 3.52 9.38
C LEU A 205 -4.40 4.74 9.92
N MET A 206 -4.97 5.58 9.05
CA MET A 206 -5.70 6.78 9.46
C MET A 206 -6.92 6.44 10.32
N THR A 207 -7.64 5.36 10.00
CA THR A 207 -8.78 4.87 10.77
C THR A 207 -8.37 4.53 12.19
N PHE A 208 -7.36 3.69 12.37
CA PHE A 208 -6.92 3.26 13.71
C PHE A 208 -6.20 4.36 14.49
N MET A 209 -5.63 5.36 13.82
CA MET A 209 -5.07 6.55 14.48
C MET A 209 -6.14 7.39 15.20
N THR A 210 -7.41 7.34 14.78
CA THR A 210 -8.50 8.01 15.50
C THR A 210 -8.75 7.38 16.88
N LEU A 211 -8.48 6.07 17.01
CA LEU A 211 -8.64 5.31 18.26
C LEU A 211 -7.40 5.43 19.16
N ARG A 212 -6.21 5.60 18.56
CA ARG A 212 -4.97 5.67 19.31
C ARG A 212 -3.93 6.56 18.65
N GLN A 213 -3.48 7.57 19.40
CA GLN A 213 -2.37 8.42 19.00
C GLN A 213 -1.03 7.78 19.40
N PRO A 214 -0.12 7.54 18.44
CA PRO A 214 1.18 6.94 18.72
C PRO A 214 2.10 7.93 19.47
N SER A 215 2.92 7.41 20.38
CA SER A 215 3.93 8.20 21.09
C SER A 215 5.06 8.65 20.16
N LEU A 216 5.82 9.68 20.56
CA LEU A 216 6.99 10.13 19.79
C LEU A 216 8.02 9.02 19.56
N PHE A 217 8.23 8.17 20.57
CA PHE A 217 9.13 7.03 20.45
C PHE A 217 8.60 6.01 19.43
N PHE A 218 7.31 5.70 19.44
CA PHE A 218 6.71 4.80 18.45
C PHE A 218 6.85 5.35 17.02
N ARG A 219 6.61 6.65 16.84
CA ARG A 219 6.80 7.34 15.55
C ARG A 219 8.26 7.32 15.08
N LEU A 220 9.24 7.41 15.98
CA LEU A 220 10.66 7.28 15.65
C LEU A 220 11.00 5.86 15.15
N ILE A 221 10.42 4.83 15.77
CA ILE A 221 10.59 3.44 15.30
C ILE A 221 9.99 3.28 13.90
N ILE A 222 8.78 3.81 13.65
CA ILE A 222 8.17 3.79 12.31
C ILE A 222 9.09 4.46 11.29
N LEU A 223 9.63 5.63 11.59
CA LEU A 223 10.55 6.34 10.69
C LEU A 223 11.78 5.48 10.34
N GLY A 224 12.38 4.82 11.34
CA GLY A 224 13.48 3.89 11.12
C GLY A 224 13.09 2.68 10.29
N ALA A 225 11.94 2.06 10.59
CA ALA A 225 11.42 0.90 9.89
C ALA A 225 11.10 1.22 8.42
N GLN A 226 10.42 2.33 8.15
CA GLN A 226 10.16 2.82 6.80
C GLN A 226 11.45 3.14 6.06
N GLY A 227 12.42 3.79 6.72
CA GLY A 227 13.73 4.08 6.12
C GLY A 227 14.46 2.83 5.63
N VAL A 228 14.40 1.73 6.37
CA VAL A 228 14.98 0.45 5.94
C VAL A 228 14.10 -0.24 4.89
N PHE A 229 12.81 -0.39 5.17
CA PHE A 229 11.91 -1.19 4.34
C PHE A 229 11.65 -0.57 2.96
N TYR A 230 11.44 0.75 2.89
CA TYR A 230 11.27 1.45 1.62
C TYR A 230 12.43 1.21 0.66
N ASN A 231 13.67 1.40 1.15
CA ASN A 231 14.87 1.21 0.33
C ASN A 231 15.06 -0.26 -0.07
N PHE A 232 14.84 -1.19 0.86
CA PHE A 232 14.90 -2.62 0.57
C PHE A 232 13.89 -3.03 -0.49
N PHE A 233 12.63 -2.62 -0.34
CA PHE A 233 11.56 -2.98 -1.27
C PHE A 233 11.74 -2.30 -2.64
N PHE A 234 12.16 -1.04 -2.67
CA PHE A 234 12.52 -0.31 -3.90
C PHE A 234 13.58 -1.06 -4.72
N LEU A 235 14.69 -1.45 -4.09
CA LEU A 235 15.74 -2.22 -4.77
C LEU A 235 15.24 -3.60 -5.20
N SER A 236 14.45 -4.27 -4.35
CA SER A 236 13.86 -5.57 -4.68
C SER A 236 12.94 -5.51 -5.90
N TYR A 237 12.10 -4.46 -6.00
CA TYR A 237 11.17 -4.28 -7.10
C TYR A 237 11.90 -3.93 -8.42
N LEU A 238 13.00 -3.17 -8.36
CA LEU A 238 13.86 -2.96 -9.52
C LEU A 238 14.46 -4.27 -10.06
N LEU A 239 14.80 -5.20 -9.17
CA LEU A 239 15.40 -6.49 -9.54
C LEU A 239 14.35 -7.51 -10.01
N SER A 240 13.22 -7.62 -9.31
CA SER A 240 12.18 -8.58 -9.64
C SER A 240 10.79 -8.13 -9.15
N PRO A 241 10.01 -7.46 -10.01
CA PRO A 241 8.63 -7.09 -9.70
C PRO A 241 7.77 -8.29 -9.30
N ARG A 242 7.97 -9.44 -9.95
CA ARG A 242 7.22 -10.68 -9.66
C ARG A 242 7.50 -11.19 -8.25
N ALA A 243 8.76 -11.19 -7.82
CA ALA A 243 9.11 -11.60 -6.47
C ALA A 243 8.59 -10.60 -5.42
N SER A 244 8.63 -9.30 -5.72
CA SER A 244 8.07 -8.25 -4.86
C SER A 244 6.57 -8.39 -4.66
N HIS A 245 5.79 -8.57 -5.74
CA HIS A 245 4.34 -8.82 -5.61
C HIS A 245 4.07 -10.12 -4.83
N ARG A 246 4.84 -11.19 -5.06
CA ARG A 246 4.69 -12.42 -4.27
C ARG A 246 4.98 -12.20 -2.78
N PHE A 247 5.98 -11.37 -2.45
CA PHE A 247 6.31 -11.02 -1.08
C PHE A 247 5.16 -10.28 -0.40
N VAL A 248 4.59 -9.26 -1.06
CA VAL A 248 3.41 -8.53 -0.57
C VAL A 248 2.25 -9.50 -0.38
N ALA A 249 1.97 -10.36 -1.36
CA ALA A 249 0.87 -11.31 -1.24
C ALA A 249 0.98 -12.25 -0.03
N TYR A 250 2.20 -12.66 0.36
CA TYR A 250 2.41 -13.42 1.60
C TYR A 250 2.30 -12.55 2.86
N LEU A 251 2.62 -11.25 2.81
CA LEU A 251 2.30 -10.32 3.91
C LEU A 251 0.79 -10.28 4.13
N GLU A 252 0.02 -10.19 3.05
CA GLU A 252 -1.44 -10.08 3.16
C GLU A 252 -2.12 -11.39 3.55
N GLU A 253 -1.52 -12.55 3.25
CA GLU A 253 -1.93 -13.81 3.89
C GLU A 253 -1.84 -13.73 5.43
N GLU A 254 -0.76 -13.15 5.95
CA GLU A 254 -0.57 -12.94 7.39
C GLU A 254 -1.48 -11.81 7.93
N ALA A 255 -1.80 -10.80 7.14
CA ALA A 255 -2.74 -9.74 7.50
C ALA A 255 -4.17 -10.30 7.63
N VAL A 256 -4.66 -11.03 6.63
CA VAL A 256 -5.97 -11.71 6.66
C VAL A 256 -6.07 -12.65 7.87
N LEU A 257 -5.01 -13.41 8.17
CA LEU A 257 -4.95 -14.25 9.37
C LEU A 257 -5.01 -13.41 10.66
N THR A 258 -4.30 -12.29 10.72
CA THR A 258 -4.25 -11.41 11.89
C THR A 258 -5.61 -10.79 12.18
N TYR A 259 -6.27 -10.24 11.17
CA TYR A 259 -7.60 -9.66 11.33
C TYR A 259 -8.65 -10.72 11.63
N THR A 260 -8.54 -11.93 11.04
CA THR A 260 -9.42 -13.06 11.41
C THR A 260 -9.30 -13.41 12.89
N ARG A 261 -8.07 -13.42 13.44
CA ARG A 261 -7.84 -13.66 14.87
C ARG A 261 -8.37 -12.53 15.75
N CYS A 262 -8.15 -11.28 15.33
CA CYS A 262 -8.64 -10.11 16.05
C CYS A 262 -10.18 -10.09 16.13
N ILE A 263 -10.85 -10.38 15.01
CA ILE A 263 -12.31 -10.54 14.93
C ILE A 263 -12.77 -11.66 15.86
N ALA A 264 -12.14 -12.84 15.80
CA ALA A 264 -12.50 -13.96 16.66
C ALA A 264 -12.33 -13.64 18.16
N ASP A 265 -11.26 -12.93 18.54
CA ASP A 265 -11.06 -12.47 19.91
C ASP A 265 -12.15 -11.47 20.34
N LEU A 266 -12.55 -10.56 19.45
CA LEU A 266 -13.62 -9.59 19.72
C LEU A 266 -14.99 -10.29 19.87
N GLU A 267 -15.34 -11.18 18.95
CA GLU A 267 -16.60 -11.94 18.98
C GLU A 267 -16.69 -12.86 20.21
N ALA A 268 -15.56 -13.42 20.65
CA ALA A 268 -15.49 -14.22 21.88
C ALA A 268 -15.55 -13.39 23.18
N GLY A 269 -15.58 -12.06 23.09
CA GLY A 269 -15.58 -11.17 24.25
C GLY A 269 -14.21 -11.04 24.94
N ASN A 270 -13.11 -11.43 24.28
CA ASN A 270 -11.75 -11.33 24.82
C ASN A 270 -11.18 -9.89 24.76
N ILE A 271 -11.87 -9.00 24.04
CA ILE A 271 -11.59 -7.56 23.94
C ILE A 271 -12.86 -6.79 24.35
N PRO A 272 -13.25 -6.83 25.64
CA PRO A 272 -14.48 -6.22 26.12
C PRO A 272 -14.55 -4.72 25.84
N GLU A 273 -13.39 -4.05 25.77
CA GLU A 273 -13.29 -2.62 25.50
C GLU A 273 -13.83 -2.24 24.10
N TRP A 274 -13.84 -3.19 23.16
CA TRP A 274 -14.28 -2.95 21.77
C TRP A 274 -15.69 -3.46 21.47
N THR A 275 -16.32 -4.21 22.38
CA THR A 275 -17.58 -4.92 22.12
C THR A 275 -18.71 -4.01 21.64
N ASN A 276 -18.75 -2.77 22.14
CA ASN A 276 -19.75 -1.76 21.76
C ASN A 276 -19.11 -0.45 21.29
N LEU A 277 -17.84 -0.50 20.87
CA LEU A 277 -17.16 0.70 20.42
C LEU A 277 -17.71 1.10 19.04
N PRO A 278 -18.22 2.34 18.87
CA PRO A 278 -18.69 2.81 17.57
C PRO A 278 -17.53 2.87 16.57
N ALA A 279 -17.84 2.64 15.30
CA ALA A 279 -16.90 2.82 14.21
C ALA A 279 -16.46 4.29 14.12
N PRO A 280 -15.16 4.58 13.92
CA PRO A 280 -14.71 5.93 13.62
C PRO A 280 -15.43 6.53 12.41
N GLU A 281 -15.76 7.82 12.45
CA GLU A 281 -16.46 8.52 11.35
C GLU A 281 -15.74 8.36 10.00
N ILE A 282 -14.41 8.47 10.00
CA ILE A 282 -13.57 8.24 8.81
C ILE A 282 -13.80 6.86 8.17
N SER A 283 -14.04 5.83 8.98
CA SER A 283 -14.28 4.47 8.50
C SER A 283 -15.71 4.29 7.96
N ILE A 284 -16.69 4.93 8.60
CA ILE A 284 -18.07 4.96 8.10
C ILE A 284 -18.10 5.61 6.72
N ASP A 285 -17.40 6.74 6.57
CA ASP A 285 -17.33 7.46 5.30
C ASP A 285 -16.57 6.67 4.24
N TYR A 286 -15.41 6.11 4.58
CA TYR A 286 -14.56 5.40 3.62
C TYR A 286 -15.22 4.11 3.11
N TRP A 287 -15.64 3.21 3.99
CA TRP A 287 -16.26 1.92 3.62
C TRP A 287 -17.78 2.00 3.41
N ARG A 288 -18.37 3.19 3.50
CA ARG A 288 -19.83 3.41 3.38
C ARG A 288 -20.63 2.53 4.35
N LEU A 289 -20.12 2.38 5.57
CA LEU A 289 -20.78 1.58 6.61
C LEU A 289 -22.08 2.26 7.08
N HIS A 290 -22.94 1.49 7.72
CA HIS A 290 -24.14 2.06 8.34
C HIS A 290 -23.76 3.02 9.48
N PRO A 291 -24.52 4.11 9.74
CA PRO A 291 -24.15 5.09 10.77
C PRO A 291 -24.02 4.56 12.20
N ASP A 292 -24.61 3.41 12.51
CA ASP A 292 -24.50 2.74 13.82
C ASP A 292 -23.45 1.62 13.85
N ALA A 293 -22.62 1.51 12.80
CA ALA A 293 -21.57 0.50 12.68
C ALA A 293 -20.62 0.55 13.89
N LYS A 294 -20.12 -0.62 14.25
CA LYS A 294 -19.17 -0.81 15.35
C LYS A 294 -17.77 -1.06 14.81
N LEU A 295 -16.77 -1.02 15.70
CA LEU A 295 -15.40 -1.36 15.33
C LEU A 295 -15.29 -2.78 14.74
N LEU A 296 -16.17 -3.71 15.12
CA LEU A 296 -16.23 -5.05 14.53
C LEU A 296 -16.48 -5.00 13.01
N ASP A 297 -17.40 -4.14 12.56
CA ASP A 297 -17.72 -3.98 11.13
C ASP A 297 -16.53 -3.40 10.36
N VAL A 298 -15.80 -2.47 10.99
CA VAL A 298 -14.55 -1.92 10.44
C VAL A 298 -13.49 -3.03 10.29
N LEU A 299 -13.32 -3.89 11.29
CA LEU A 299 -12.37 -5.01 11.20
C LEU A 299 -12.72 -5.99 10.09
N TYR A 300 -14.01 -6.24 9.84
CA TYR A 300 -14.46 -7.05 8.71
C TYR A 300 -14.15 -6.39 7.36
N ALA A 301 -14.37 -5.08 7.25
CA ALA A 301 -14.08 -4.32 6.04
C ALA A 301 -12.57 -4.33 5.74
N VAL A 302 -11.74 -4.01 6.72
CA VAL A 302 -10.27 -4.05 6.61
C VAL A 302 -9.79 -5.45 6.21
N ARG A 303 -10.27 -6.52 6.86
CA ARG A 303 -9.92 -7.90 6.47
C ARG A 303 -10.26 -8.21 5.01
N SER A 304 -11.33 -7.62 4.50
CA SER A 304 -11.79 -7.80 3.11
C SER A 304 -10.89 -7.05 2.13
N ASP A 305 -10.37 -5.88 2.52
CA ASP A 305 -9.33 -5.16 1.78
C ASP A 305 -8.04 -5.96 1.72
N GLU A 306 -7.55 -6.48 2.85
CA GLU A 306 -6.35 -7.35 2.89
C GLU A 306 -6.50 -8.59 2.00
N THR A 307 -7.73 -9.12 1.94
CA THR A 307 -8.06 -10.25 1.07
C THR A 307 -7.97 -9.89 -0.40
N THR A 308 -8.37 -8.66 -0.75
CA THR A 308 -8.21 -8.11 -2.09
C THR A 308 -6.72 -7.95 -2.42
N HIS A 309 -5.94 -7.33 -1.54
CA HIS A 309 -4.50 -7.12 -1.75
C HIS A 309 -3.75 -8.45 -1.90
N ARG A 310 -4.05 -9.44 -1.05
CA ARG A 310 -3.56 -10.83 -1.16
C ARG A 310 -3.82 -11.40 -2.55
N PHE A 311 -5.09 -11.38 -2.96
CA PHE A 311 -5.52 -11.98 -4.21
C PHE A 311 -4.91 -11.29 -5.43
N VAL A 312 -4.93 -9.96 -5.44
CA VAL A 312 -4.38 -9.13 -6.51
C VAL A 312 -2.88 -9.33 -6.62
N ASN A 313 -2.12 -9.21 -5.53
CA ASN A 313 -0.66 -9.35 -5.57
C ASN A 313 -0.21 -10.76 -5.98
N HIS A 314 -0.85 -11.83 -5.50
CA HIS A 314 -0.53 -13.18 -5.98
C HIS A 314 -0.79 -13.31 -7.50
N SER A 315 -1.91 -12.76 -7.97
CA SER A 315 -2.27 -12.77 -9.40
C SER A 315 -1.29 -11.96 -10.25
N LEU A 316 -0.92 -10.75 -9.81
CA LEU A 316 0.06 -9.90 -10.49
C LEU A 316 1.46 -10.55 -10.53
N ALA A 317 1.84 -11.28 -9.48
CA ALA A 317 3.07 -12.06 -9.45
C ALA A 317 3.11 -13.18 -10.50
N ASN A 318 1.97 -13.60 -11.05
CA ASN A 318 1.88 -14.61 -12.12
C ASN A 318 2.01 -14.01 -13.52
N LEU A 319 1.85 -12.69 -13.69
CA LEU A 319 1.85 -12.00 -14.97
C LEU A 319 3.25 -11.56 -15.43
N ASN A 320 3.42 -11.36 -16.74
CA ASN A 320 4.58 -10.69 -17.29
C ASN A 320 4.42 -9.17 -17.12
N PRO A 321 5.17 -8.53 -16.19
CA PRO A 321 4.97 -7.13 -15.84
C PRO A 321 5.26 -6.15 -16.99
N ALA A 322 5.95 -6.60 -18.06
CA ALA A 322 6.31 -5.78 -19.21
C ALA A 322 5.28 -5.80 -20.35
N THR A 323 4.39 -6.80 -20.40
CA THR A 323 3.52 -7.02 -21.57
C THR A 323 2.08 -7.36 -21.23
N ASP A 324 1.82 -7.98 -20.07
CA ASP A 324 0.47 -8.38 -19.70
C ASP A 324 -0.32 -7.19 -19.14
N VAL A 325 -1.61 -7.14 -19.49
CA VAL A 325 -2.57 -6.17 -18.96
C VAL A 325 -2.94 -6.56 -17.53
N ASN A 326 -3.11 -5.58 -16.63
CA ASN A 326 -3.66 -5.85 -15.31
C ASN A 326 -5.12 -6.32 -15.44
N PRO A 327 -5.46 -7.55 -15.03
CA PRO A 327 -6.81 -8.09 -15.16
C PRO A 327 -7.86 -7.31 -14.35
N PHE A 328 -7.42 -6.58 -13.34
CA PHE A 328 -8.29 -5.86 -12.40
C PHE A 328 -8.53 -4.41 -12.80
N ALA A 329 -7.83 -3.90 -13.84
CA ALA A 329 -7.89 -2.50 -14.23
C ALA A 329 -9.27 -2.02 -14.72
N LEU A 330 -10.13 -2.94 -15.19
CA LEU A 330 -11.47 -2.63 -15.69
C LEU A 330 -12.57 -3.06 -14.72
N ARG A 331 -12.33 -4.13 -13.97
CA ARG A 331 -13.31 -4.75 -13.08
C ARG A 331 -12.60 -5.67 -12.10
N GLU A 332 -12.99 -5.65 -10.84
CA GLU A 332 -12.54 -6.62 -9.86
C GLU A 332 -13.56 -7.75 -9.65
N PRO A 333 -13.11 -8.98 -9.35
CA PRO A 333 -13.99 -10.01 -8.83
C PRO A 333 -14.56 -9.59 -7.48
N ASP A 334 -15.75 -10.07 -7.14
CA ASP A 334 -16.37 -9.85 -5.83
C ASP A 334 -15.64 -10.62 -4.71
N MET A 335 -16.08 -10.42 -3.47
CA MET A 335 -15.46 -11.10 -2.33
C MET A 335 -15.78 -12.60 -2.25
N HIS A 336 -16.82 -13.08 -2.94
CA HIS A 336 -17.07 -14.52 -3.02
C HIS A 336 -15.95 -15.23 -3.80
N VAL A 337 -15.40 -14.57 -4.82
CA VAL A 337 -14.21 -15.05 -5.53
C VAL A 337 -12.93 -14.75 -4.75
N LYS A 338 -12.66 -13.48 -4.39
CA LYS A 338 -11.40 -13.07 -3.73
C LYS A 338 -11.21 -13.72 -2.35
N GLY A 339 -12.32 -13.95 -1.64
CA GLY A 339 -12.34 -14.55 -0.31
C GLY A 339 -12.07 -16.04 -0.29
N THR A 340 -12.44 -16.76 -1.35
CA THR A 340 -12.36 -18.24 -1.41
C THR A 340 -11.28 -18.75 -2.37
N LYS A 341 -10.72 -17.89 -3.21
CA LYS A 341 -9.63 -18.20 -4.12
C LYS A 341 -8.38 -17.42 -3.77
N ILE A 342 -7.22 -18.07 -3.85
CA ILE A 342 -5.95 -17.46 -3.45
C ILE A 342 -5.36 -16.52 -4.50
N GLU A 343 -5.51 -16.85 -5.79
CA GLU A 343 -4.95 -16.08 -6.91
C GLU A 343 -5.66 -16.45 -8.22
N PHE A 344 -5.48 -15.65 -9.26
CA PHE A 344 -5.61 -16.09 -10.64
C PHE A 344 -4.27 -16.56 -11.17
N GLU A 345 -4.28 -17.74 -11.79
CA GLU A 345 -3.20 -18.14 -12.70
C GLU A 345 -3.20 -17.23 -13.94
N ARG A 346 -2.07 -17.16 -14.66
CA ARG A 346 -1.95 -16.26 -15.82
C ARG A 346 -3.04 -16.49 -16.88
N SER A 347 -3.43 -17.74 -17.12
CA SER A 347 -4.50 -18.10 -18.07
C SER A 347 -5.89 -17.64 -17.60
N GLU A 348 -6.14 -17.67 -16.29
CA GLU A 348 -7.39 -17.20 -15.70
C GLU A 348 -7.48 -15.68 -15.76
N SER A 349 -6.37 -14.98 -15.49
CA SER A 349 -6.26 -13.54 -15.69
C SER A 349 -6.56 -13.14 -17.13
N GLU A 350 -6.04 -13.89 -18.11
CA GLU A 350 -6.34 -13.65 -19.53
C GLU A 350 -7.82 -13.84 -19.86
N GLN A 351 -8.43 -14.92 -19.38
CA GLN A 351 -9.87 -15.16 -19.57
C GLN A 351 -10.71 -14.06 -18.92
N TYR A 352 -10.33 -13.64 -17.71
CA TYR A 352 -11.03 -12.60 -16.96
C TYR A 352 -10.96 -11.23 -17.66
N VAL A 353 -9.81 -10.89 -18.26
CA VAL A 353 -9.67 -9.69 -19.11
C VAL A 353 -10.63 -9.76 -20.30
N ARG A 354 -10.67 -10.89 -21.02
CA ARG A 354 -11.54 -11.06 -22.20
C ARG A 354 -13.02 -10.92 -21.83
N GLN A 355 -13.46 -11.60 -20.78
CA GLN A 355 -14.83 -11.50 -20.26
C GLN A 355 -15.20 -10.07 -19.86
N SER A 356 -14.28 -9.37 -19.20
CA SER A 356 -14.52 -7.98 -18.78
C SER A 356 -14.69 -7.05 -19.99
N HIS A 357 -13.90 -7.24 -21.06
CA HIS A 357 -14.08 -6.48 -22.30
C HIS A 357 -15.42 -6.78 -22.97
N GLU A 358 -15.84 -8.05 -23.02
CA GLU A 358 -17.12 -8.45 -23.60
C GLU A 358 -18.31 -7.81 -22.86
N ILE A 359 -18.30 -7.85 -21.52
CA ILE A 359 -19.32 -7.22 -20.68
C ILE A 359 -19.39 -5.71 -20.94
N MET A 360 -18.25 -5.01 -20.97
CA MET A 360 -18.23 -3.58 -21.23
C MET A 360 -18.76 -3.23 -22.63
N GLN A 361 -18.42 -4.02 -23.64
CA GLN A 361 -18.96 -3.83 -24.99
C GLN A 361 -20.46 -4.09 -25.06
N GLN A 362 -20.97 -5.11 -24.36
CA GLN A 362 -22.40 -5.39 -24.28
C GLN A 362 -23.15 -4.24 -23.59
N ASN A 363 -22.65 -3.75 -22.45
CA ASN A 363 -23.24 -2.62 -21.74
C ASN A 363 -23.24 -1.34 -22.59
N ALA A 364 -22.15 -1.06 -23.31
CA ALA A 364 -22.10 0.07 -24.23
C ALA A 364 -23.12 -0.04 -25.37
N ARG A 365 -23.29 -1.25 -25.94
CA ARG A 365 -24.31 -1.49 -26.98
C ARG A 365 -25.72 -1.32 -26.43
N GLN A 366 -26.01 -1.83 -25.23
CA GLN A 366 -27.31 -1.68 -24.58
C GLN A 366 -27.62 -0.21 -24.27
N ALA A 367 -26.66 0.55 -23.74
CA ALA A 367 -26.82 1.97 -23.46
C ALA A 367 -27.08 2.79 -24.75
N LEU A 368 -26.41 2.45 -25.86
CA LEU A 368 -26.67 3.06 -27.16
C LEU A 368 -28.05 2.71 -27.71
N ALA A 369 -28.51 1.47 -27.52
CA ALA A 369 -29.83 1.03 -27.95
C ALA A 369 -30.99 1.64 -27.13
N GLN A 370 -30.73 1.98 -25.86
CA GLN A 370 -31.70 2.63 -24.96
C GLN A 370 -31.73 4.16 -25.09
N LYS A 371 -30.80 4.75 -25.85
CA LYS A 371 -30.80 6.20 -26.07
C LYS A 371 -31.99 6.57 -26.97
N PRO A 372 -32.95 7.39 -26.52
CA PRO A 372 -34.09 7.77 -27.36
C PRO A 372 -33.55 8.45 -28.62
N GLN A 373 -34.07 8.05 -29.79
CA GLN A 373 -33.83 8.80 -31.01
C GLN A 373 -34.39 10.21 -30.78
N GLY A 374 -33.50 11.19 -30.64
CA GLY A 374 -33.92 12.59 -30.53
C GLY A 374 -34.82 12.95 -31.72
N PRO A 375 -35.75 13.91 -31.56
CA PRO A 375 -36.62 14.31 -32.65
C PRO A 375 -35.74 14.74 -33.82
N GLY A 376 -35.84 14.01 -34.93
CA GLY A 376 -35.10 14.31 -36.15
C GLY A 376 -35.43 15.72 -36.61
N LEU A 377 -34.38 16.52 -36.82
CA LEU A 377 -34.42 17.78 -37.56
C LEU A 377 -33.50 17.66 -38.77
#